data_AF-H1VC27-F1
#
_entry.id   AF-H1VC27-F1
#
_cell.length_a   1.000
_cell.length_b   1.000
_cell.length_c   1.000
_cell.angle_alpha   90.00
_cell.angle_beta   90.00
_cell.angle_gamma   90.00
#
_symmetry.space_group_name_H-M   'P 1'
#
loop_
_entity.id
_entity.type
_entity.pdbx_description
1 polymer ?
#
loop_
_entity_poly.entity_id
_entity_poly.type
_entity_poly.pdbx_seq_one_letter_code
_entity_poly.pdbx_strand_id
1 'polypeptide(L)'
;MYILHEGDGLTWDGTITNPENPQRRDVQLVRANGHMVMQFDSNENPGVWPFHCHIAWHASAGLFSQLLVQPDKVRQLQIPQKVADTCRDWQLWTQRNIPEVIDSGQ
;
A
#
# COMPACT_ATOMS: atom_id res chain seq x y z
N MET A 1 -8.07 -6.56 3.77
CA MET A 1 -8.53 -5.63 4.82
C MET A 1 -9.98 -5.91 5.18
N TYR A 2 -10.34 -5.65 6.44
CA TYR A 2 -11.70 -5.67 6.99
C TYR A 2 -12.23 -4.24 7.05
N ILE A 3 -13.44 -3.97 6.56
CA ILE A 3 -14.05 -2.63 6.57
C ILE A 3 -14.93 -2.47 7.81
N LEU A 4 -14.41 -1.76 8.81
CA LEU A 4 -15.04 -1.63 10.12
C LEU A 4 -16.07 -0.50 10.19
N HIS A 5 -15.82 0.57 9.42
CA HIS A 5 -16.68 1.75 9.33
C HIS A 5 -16.40 2.52 8.04
N GLU A 6 -17.41 3.16 7.48
CA GLU A 6 -17.28 4.15 6.41
C GLU A 6 -18.36 5.22 6.60
N GLY A 7 -18.03 6.47 6.33
CA GLY A 7 -18.94 7.58 6.59
C GLY A 7 -18.51 8.87 5.92
N ASP A 8 -19.41 9.84 5.95
CA ASP A 8 -19.13 11.20 5.49
C ASP A 8 -18.38 11.98 6.57
N GLY A 9 -17.74 13.09 6.19
CA GLY A 9 -16.90 13.88 7.09
C GLY A 9 -15.47 13.36 7.18
N LEU A 10 -14.54 14.31 7.35
CA LEU A 10 -13.09 14.05 7.35
C LEU A 10 -12.57 13.48 8.69
N THR A 11 -13.42 13.44 9.71
CA THR A 11 -13.08 12.99 11.06
C THR A 11 -13.91 11.78 11.43
N TRP A 12 -13.25 10.77 11.98
CA TRP A 12 -13.89 9.62 12.59
C TRP A 12 -14.02 9.84 14.11
N ASP A 13 -15.18 9.50 14.67
CA ASP A 13 -15.52 9.70 16.09
C ASP A 13 -15.11 8.53 17.01
N GLY A 14 -14.54 7.46 16.45
CA GLY A 14 -14.18 6.24 17.18
C GLY A 14 -15.21 5.12 17.08
N THR A 15 -16.37 5.35 16.46
CA THR A 15 -17.44 4.35 16.36
C THR A 15 -17.11 3.26 15.33
N ILE A 16 -17.28 1.99 15.71
CA ILE A 16 -17.20 0.84 14.81
C ILE A 16 -18.62 0.32 14.57
N THR A 17 -19.08 0.32 13.31
CA THR A 17 -20.44 -0.12 12.95
C THR A 17 -20.50 -1.59 12.54
N ASN A 18 -19.37 -2.15 12.07
CA ASN A 18 -19.28 -3.56 11.65
C ASN A 18 -18.23 -4.34 12.47
N PRO A 19 -18.48 -4.61 13.76
CA PRO A 19 -17.49 -5.28 14.63
C PRO A 19 -17.38 -6.80 14.38
N GLU A 20 -18.42 -7.43 13.83
CA GLU A 20 -18.50 -8.89 13.70
C GLU A 20 -18.59 -9.32 12.23
N ASN A 21 -17.57 -10.03 11.75
CA ASN A 21 -17.45 -10.51 10.37
C ASN A 21 -17.76 -9.43 9.29
N PRO A 22 -17.07 -8.27 9.33
CA PRO A 22 -17.23 -7.22 8.33
C PRO A 22 -16.82 -7.70 6.93
N GLN A 23 -17.17 -6.91 5.91
CA GLN A 23 -16.68 -7.12 4.56
C GLN A 23 -15.14 -7.20 4.54
N ARG A 24 -14.62 -8.27 3.92
CA ARG A 24 -13.18 -8.48 3.72
C ARG A 24 -12.84 -8.44 2.24
N ARG A 25 -11.99 -7.49 1.83
CA ARG A 25 -11.55 -7.28 0.44
C ARG A 25 -10.19 -6.60 0.35
N ASP A 26 -9.72 -6.31 -0.86
CA ASP A 26 -8.44 -5.66 -1.17
C ASP A 26 -8.59 -4.20 -1.65
N VAL A 27 -9.72 -3.85 -2.28
CA VAL A 27 -10.02 -2.47 -2.74
C VAL A 27 -11.37 -2.02 -2.21
N GLN A 28 -11.43 -0.83 -1.60
CA GLN A 28 -12.67 -0.20 -1.13
C GLN A 28 -12.70 1.27 -1.57
N LEU A 29 -13.90 1.78 -1.90
CA LEU A 29 -14.08 3.19 -2.23
C LEU A 29 -13.98 4.04 -0.95
N VAL A 30 -13.14 5.06 -0.99
CA VAL A 30 -13.19 6.14 -0.01
C VAL A 30 -14.19 7.17 -0.52
N ARG A 31 -15.23 7.46 0.27
CA ARG A 31 -16.28 8.42 -0.10
C ARG A 31 -15.70 9.81 -0.27
N ALA A 32 -16.24 10.59 -1.21
CA ALA A 32 -15.88 11.99 -1.37
C ALA A 32 -16.18 12.75 -0.07
N ASN A 33 -15.20 13.50 0.43
CA ASN A 33 -15.27 14.21 1.72
C ASN A 33 -15.66 13.30 2.91
N GLY A 34 -15.31 12.01 2.85
CA GLY A 34 -15.57 11.03 3.88
C GLY A 34 -14.32 10.34 4.38
N HIS A 35 -14.51 9.23 5.09
CA HIS A 35 -13.44 8.41 5.63
C HIS A 35 -13.78 6.91 5.54
N MET A 36 -12.75 6.10 5.76
CA MET A 36 -12.84 4.65 5.86
C MET A 36 -12.01 4.21 7.07
N VAL A 37 -12.55 3.31 7.88
CA VAL A 37 -11.85 2.64 8.97
C VAL A 37 -11.65 1.19 8.58
N MET A 38 -10.39 0.78 8.52
CA MET A 38 -10.02 -0.58 8.13
C MET A 38 -9.11 -1.24 9.16
N GLN A 39 -9.22 -2.55 9.23
CA GLN A 39 -8.29 -3.42 9.96
C GLN A 39 -7.62 -4.38 8.98
N PHE A 40 -6.39 -4.79 9.29
CA PHE A 40 -5.71 -5.88 8.60
C PHE A 40 -4.84 -6.66 9.58
N ASP A 41 -4.64 -7.95 9.30
CA ASP A 41 -3.89 -8.85 10.17
C ASP A 41 -2.38 -8.69 9.89
N SER A 42 -1.71 -7.89 10.73
CA SER A 42 -0.30 -7.54 10.54
C SER A 42 0.69 -8.60 11.03
N ASN A 43 0.24 -9.55 11.86
CA ASN A 43 1.11 -10.51 12.55
C ASN A 43 1.59 -11.67 11.65
N GLU A 44 0.92 -11.93 10.53
CA GLU A 44 1.13 -13.15 9.75
C GLU A 44 1.91 -12.95 8.45
N ASN A 45 2.09 -11.70 8.00
CA ASN A 45 2.66 -11.41 6.69
C ASN A 45 3.70 -10.27 6.72
N PRO A 46 4.95 -10.56 7.15
CA PRO A 46 6.05 -9.59 7.12
C PRO A 46 6.32 -9.11 5.70
N GLY A 47 6.43 -7.79 5.51
CA GLY A 47 6.70 -7.24 4.18
C GLY A 47 6.59 -5.73 4.12
N VAL A 48 6.75 -5.21 2.90
CA VAL A 48 6.48 -3.81 2.56
C VAL A 48 5.28 -3.82 1.61
N TRP A 49 4.14 -3.30 2.06
CA TRP A 49 2.86 -3.44 1.37
C TRP A 49 2.36 -2.09 0.85
N PRO A 50 2.22 -1.90 -0.48
CA PRO A 50 1.58 -0.73 -1.05
C PRO A 50 0.13 -0.59 -0.59
N PHE A 51 -0.25 0.64 -0.26
CA PHE A 51 -1.61 1.05 0.02
C PHE A 51 -1.86 2.41 -0.64
N HIS A 52 -2.71 2.44 -1.66
CA HIS A 52 -2.83 3.60 -2.54
C HIS A 52 -4.21 3.72 -3.19
N CYS A 53 -4.47 4.88 -3.80
CA CYS A 53 -5.63 5.04 -4.67
C CYS A 53 -5.38 4.30 -5.98
N HIS A 54 -6.31 3.46 -6.41
CA HIS A 54 -6.17 2.67 -7.64
C HIS A 54 -6.49 3.47 -8.92
N ILE A 55 -6.82 4.76 -8.80
CA ILE A 55 -6.91 5.66 -9.95
C ILE A 55 -5.49 6.01 -10.39
N ALA A 56 -5.11 5.62 -11.61
CA ALA A 56 -3.72 5.72 -12.08
C ALA A 56 -3.12 7.13 -11.92
N TRP A 57 -3.88 8.17 -12.27
CA TRP A 57 -3.44 9.57 -12.13
C TRP A 57 -3.36 10.05 -10.67
N HIS A 58 -4.13 9.47 -9.74
CA HIS A 58 -3.97 9.78 -8.31
C HIS A 58 -2.74 9.07 -7.72
N ALA A 59 -2.51 7.81 -8.08
CA ALA A 59 -1.31 7.09 -7.68
C ALA A 59 -0.04 7.78 -8.21
N SER A 60 -0.03 8.10 -9.50
CA SER A 60 1.00 8.87 -10.20
C SER A 60 1.27 10.23 -9.56
N ALA A 61 0.22 10.93 -9.09
CA ALA A 61 0.35 12.19 -8.34
C ALA A 61 0.78 12.02 -6.86
N GLY A 62 0.98 10.79 -6.38
CA GLY A 62 1.51 10.50 -5.05
C GLY A 62 0.49 10.09 -3.99
N LEU A 63 -0.76 9.77 -4.34
CA LEU A 63 -1.75 9.23 -3.39
C LEU A 63 -1.45 7.74 -3.12
N PHE A 64 -0.33 7.51 -2.43
CA PHE A 64 0.29 6.21 -2.22
C PHE A 64 1.03 6.20 -0.88
N SER A 65 1.06 5.05 -0.23
CA SER A 65 1.78 4.79 1.01
C SER A 65 2.26 3.35 1.03
N GLN A 66 3.26 3.06 1.86
CA GLN A 66 3.76 1.70 2.07
C GLN A 66 3.70 1.36 3.55
N LEU A 67 3.13 0.20 3.87
CA LEU A 67 3.06 -0.33 5.22
C LEU A 67 4.22 -1.29 5.42
N LEU A 68 5.23 -0.88 6.20
CA LEU A 68 6.31 -1.77 6.64
C LEU A 68 5.83 -2.60 7.84
N VAL A 69 5.55 -3.87 7.59
CA VAL A 69 4.98 -4.81 8.57
C VAL A 69 6.06 -5.75 9.07
N GLN A 70 6.23 -5.82 10.39
CA GLN A 70 7.22 -6.68 11.07
C GLN A 70 8.65 -6.50 10.54
N PRO A 71 9.26 -5.29 10.68
CA PRO A 71 10.54 -4.94 10.08
C PRO A 71 11.69 -5.89 10.43
N ASP A 72 11.72 -6.42 11.66
CA ASP A 72 12.76 -7.37 12.08
C ASP A 72 12.65 -8.70 11.35
N LYS A 73 11.44 -9.18 11.06
CA LYS A 73 11.23 -10.37 10.23
C LYS A 73 11.52 -10.08 8.76
N VAL A 74 11.17 -8.89 8.27
CA VAL A 74 11.50 -8.45 6.90
C VAL A 74 13.00 -8.52 6.65
N ARG A 75 13.83 -8.06 7.60
CA ARG A 75 15.30 -8.15 7.49
C ARG A 75 15.85 -9.57 7.41
N GLN A 76 15.08 -10.55 7.88
CA GLN A 76 15.47 -11.96 7.92
C GLN A 76 14.95 -12.76 6.71
N LEU A 77 14.10 -12.14 5.87
CA LEU A 77 13.55 -12.80 4.69
C LEU A 77 14.67 -13.22 3.75
N GLN A 78 14.58 -14.46 3.28
CA GLN A 78 15.47 -14.98 2.24
C GLN A 78 14.96 -14.49 0.88
N ILE A 79 15.42 -13.29 0.48
CA ILE A 79 15.06 -12.71 -0.81
C ILE A 79 15.82 -13.43 -1.93
N PRO A 80 15.12 -13.93 -2.98
CA PRO A 80 15.78 -14.61 -4.08
C PRO A 80 16.84 -13.73 -4.75
N GLN A 81 17.99 -14.33 -5.10
CA GLN A 81 19.10 -13.63 -5.76
C GLN A 81 18.66 -12.87 -7.03
N LYS A 82 17.64 -13.40 -7.71
CA LYS A 82 17.06 -12.80 -8.92
C LYS A 82 16.56 -11.37 -8.71
N VAL A 83 16.09 -11.02 -7.50
CA VAL A 83 15.66 -9.63 -7.20
C VAL A 83 16.85 -8.69 -7.30
N ALA A 84 17.98 -9.04 -6.68
CA ALA A 84 19.20 -8.23 -6.75
C ALA A 84 19.83 -8.24 -8.15
N ASP A 85 19.70 -9.34 -8.91
CA ASP A 85 20.10 -9.37 -10.33
C ASP A 85 19.29 -8.35 -11.14
N THR A 86 17.97 -8.33 -11.00
CA THR A 86 17.11 -7.35 -11.70
C THR A 86 17.47 -5.91 -11.34
N CYS A 87 17.79 -5.61 -10.07
CA CYS A 87 18.27 -4.29 -9.68
C CYS A 87 19.58 -3.92 -10.39
N ARG A 88 20.53 -4.86 -10.50
CA ARG A 88 21.80 -4.64 -11.23
C ARG A 88 21.56 -4.42 -12.71
N ASP A 89 20.74 -5.25 -13.34
CA ASP A 89 20.42 -5.15 -14.77
C ASP A 89 19.76 -3.79 -15.08
N TRP A 90 18.81 -3.36 -14.23
CA TRP A 90 18.17 -2.04 -14.35
C TRP A 90 19.16 -0.90 -14.16
N GLN A 91 20.05 -1.00 -13.19
CA GLN A 91 21.09 0.00 -12.96
C GLN A 91 22.05 0.11 -14.16
N LEU A 92 22.44 -1.02 -14.76
CA LEU A 92 23.29 -1.03 -15.96
C LEU A 92 22.58 -0.42 -17.17
N TRP A 93 21.28 -0.70 -17.34
CA TRP A 93 20.50 -0.13 -18.43
C TRP A 93 20.32 1.39 -18.29
N THR A 94 20.04 1.87 -17.07
CA THR A 94 19.80 3.29 -16.78
C THR A 94 21.05 4.17 -16.89
N GLN A 95 22.25 3.59 -16.89
CA GLN A 95 23.50 4.32 -17.20
C GLN A 95 23.55 4.85 -18.65
N ARG A 96 22.82 4.23 -19.57
CA ARG A 96 22.81 4.60 -20.99
C ARG A 96 21.45 5.06 -21.49
N ASN A 97 20.39 4.71 -20.77
CA ASN A 97 19.01 5.04 -21.10
C ASN A 97 18.39 5.70 -19.86
N ILE A 98 18.43 7.03 -19.79
CA ILE A 98 17.88 7.76 -18.65
C ILE A 98 16.36 7.89 -18.86
N PRO A 99 15.51 7.17 -18.10
CA PRO A 99 14.08 7.37 -18.19
C PRO A 99 13.71 8.73 -17.62
N GLU A 100 12.79 9.42 -18.28
CA GLU A 100 12.16 10.61 -17.71
C GLU A 100 11.07 10.15 -16.73
N VAL A 101 11.42 10.01 -15.45
CA VAL A 101 10.45 9.70 -14.40
C VAL A 101 9.72 10.99 -14.01
N ILE A 102 8.55 11.19 -14.61
CA ILE A 102 7.77 12.44 -14.50
C ILE A 102 6.73 12.43 -13.37
N ASP A 103 6.60 11.33 -12.65
CA ASP A 103 5.58 11.14 -11.64
C ASP A 103 6.12 10.40 -10.42
N SER A 104 5.22 9.93 -9.55
CA SER A 104 5.59 9.27 -8.29
C SER A 104 6.57 8.11 -8.45
N GLY A 105 6.58 7.42 -9.61
CA GLY A 105 7.48 6.29 -9.88
C GLY A 105 7.43 5.16 -8.83
N GLN A 106 6.36 5.12 -8.02
CA GLN A 106 6.21 4.25 -6.84
C GLN A 106 6.41 2.78 -7.20
#